data_AF-A0AA51RWZ5-F1
#
_entry.id   AF-A0AA51RWZ5-F1
#
_cell.length_a   1.000
_cell.length_b   1.000
_cell.length_c   1.000
_cell.angle_alpha   90.00
_cell.angle_beta   90.00
_cell.angle_gamma   90.00
#
_symmetry.space_group_name_H-M   'P 1'
#
loop_
_entity.id
_entity.type
_entity.pdbx_description
1 polymer ?
#
loop_
_entity_poly.entity_id
_entity_poly.type
_entity_poly.pdbx_seq_one_letter_code
_entity_poly.pdbx_strand_id
1 'polypeptide(L)'
;MSDVAFSFSVKELADFSGRSGDLELVSVAGPTAQEGIQGHQRWQAKQKTKESNYQAEYSIEHFGSQLGYNYRVGGRVDGVLFSPVSDCENEEDVEGEHSGNEVVKTIVSKAIAEKNETQRPIWIEEIKTTYVEVEQLTEAIISIQLAQLKYYGFLIANKFELPEIELRLVWIRLPRERETIKSYRFNIDELTSFFERGVQRYLSWLVKVEEHRLNLRKSCSELMFPFSGFRENQRALCAEVFRRIRSEQSLVFEAPTGIGKTISVLFPAFKSYGEGFVDQVIFATAKQSGRVAVSETCDLLNQQIGLELSSSKHRDSENNASCKGIKSLSISAKDSTCFCAMNAKNSMVQVTDEEGRTREVCKYKRGFYDRLPDALNTSFDETNLDKSRLLEIAEDFQLCPFSLSLILTKWFDLVVLDVNYIFDPLI
;
A
#
# COMPACT_ATOMS: atom_id res chain seq x y z
N MET A 1 -17.53 20.02 -9.79
CA MET A 1 -16.89 18.73 -9.42
C MET A 1 -17.30 18.46 -8.00
N SER A 2 -17.92 17.32 -7.73
CA SER A 2 -18.17 16.90 -6.35
C SER A 2 -16.84 16.83 -5.59
N ASP A 3 -16.86 17.17 -4.30
CA ASP A 3 -15.67 17.14 -3.46
C ASP A 3 -15.15 15.70 -3.40
N VAL A 4 -13.92 15.46 -3.89
CA VAL A 4 -13.32 14.12 -3.93
C VAL A 4 -12.87 13.79 -2.51
N ALA A 5 -13.56 12.84 -1.88
CA ALA A 5 -13.27 12.46 -0.50
C ALA A 5 -12.01 11.58 -0.40
N PHE A 6 -11.79 10.70 -1.39
CA PHE A 6 -10.64 9.79 -1.42
C PHE A 6 -9.90 9.88 -2.75
N SER A 7 -8.58 9.99 -2.70
CA SER A 7 -7.71 9.92 -3.88
C SER A 7 -6.63 8.88 -3.63
N PHE A 8 -6.51 7.91 -4.54
CA PHE A 8 -5.49 6.86 -4.47
C PHE A 8 -4.99 6.47 -5.86
N SER A 9 -3.83 5.84 -5.92
CA SER A 9 -3.23 5.37 -7.16
C SER A 9 -3.73 3.97 -7.53
N VAL A 10 -3.63 3.63 -8.81
CA VAL A 10 -3.84 2.25 -9.30
C VAL A 10 -2.89 1.27 -8.60
N LYS A 11 -1.67 1.71 -8.28
CA LYS A 11 -0.69 0.90 -7.55
C LYS A 11 -1.16 0.59 -6.13
N GLU A 12 -1.63 1.60 -5.38
CA GLU A 12 -2.17 1.38 -4.02
C GLU A 12 -3.39 0.46 -4.03
N LEU A 13 -4.28 0.63 -5.01
CA LEU A 13 -5.42 -0.25 -5.19
C LEU A 13 -4.96 -1.69 -5.47
N ALA A 14 -4.03 -1.90 -6.40
CA ALA A 14 -3.46 -3.23 -6.68
C ALA A 14 -2.74 -3.84 -5.48
N ASP A 15 -1.96 -3.04 -4.75
CA ASP A 15 -1.26 -3.47 -3.55
C ASP A 15 -2.21 -3.96 -2.46
N PHE A 16 -3.37 -3.31 -2.31
CA PHE A 16 -4.35 -3.63 -1.30
C PHE A 16 -5.30 -4.78 -1.70
N SER A 17 -5.89 -4.71 -2.90
CA SER A 17 -6.95 -5.64 -3.31
C SER A 17 -6.53 -6.71 -4.31
N GLY A 18 -5.31 -6.63 -4.85
CA GLY A 18 -4.84 -7.49 -5.94
C GLY A 18 -3.91 -8.65 -5.54
N ARG A 19 -3.41 -8.69 -4.30
CA ARG A 19 -2.52 -9.78 -3.84
C ARG A 19 -3.32 -11.02 -3.46
N SER A 20 -2.84 -12.19 -3.89
CA SER A 20 -3.36 -13.49 -3.50
C SER A 20 -2.23 -14.51 -3.34
N GLY A 21 -2.53 -15.65 -2.70
CA GLY A 21 -1.61 -16.77 -2.58
C GLY A 21 -0.50 -16.58 -1.54
N ASP A 22 0.64 -17.21 -1.82
CA ASP A 22 1.71 -17.42 -0.84
C ASP A 22 2.56 -16.18 -0.56
N LEU A 23 2.96 -15.99 0.69
CA LEU A 23 3.98 -15.03 1.08
C LEU A 23 5.35 -15.49 0.58
N GLU A 24 6.11 -14.58 -0.03
CA GLU A 24 7.42 -14.87 -0.58
C GLU A 24 8.37 -15.52 0.44
N LEU A 25 9.07 -16.55 -0.05
CA LEU A 25 10.05 -17.32 0.73
C LEU A 25 11.45 -16.71 0.68
N VAL A 26 11.74 -15.89 -0.34
CA VAL A 26 13.07 -15.35 -0.63
C VAL A 26 12.92 -13.90 -1.03
N SER A 27 13.55 -12.96 -0.31
CA SER A 27 13.75 -11.60 -0.82
C SER A 27 14.84 -11.68 -1.89
N VAL A 28 14.46 -12.07 -3.11
CA VAL A 28 15.36 -11.82 -4.22
C VAL A 28 15.39 -10.31 -4.35
N ALA A 29 16.53 -9.70 -3.99
CA ALA A 29 16.72 -8.27 -4.18
C ALA A 29 16.32 -7.97 -5.62
N GLY A 30 15.25 -7.20 -5.81
CA GLY A 30 14.83 -6.81 -7.14
C GLY A 30 15.87 -5.89 -7.77
N PRO A 31 15.78 -5.64 -9.08
CA PRO A 31 16.58 -4.59 -9.71
C PRO A 31 16.47 -3.27 -8.96
N THR A 32 17.57 -2.51 -8.95
CA THR A 32 17.55 -1.15 -8.42
C THR A 32 16.55 -0.30 -9.19
N ALA A 33 16.04 0.78 -8.58
CA ALA A 33 15.14 1.70 -9.27
C ALA A 33 15.74 2.24 -10.58
N GLN A 34 17.05 2.48 -10.62
CA GLN A 34 17.75 2.96 -11.80
C GLN A 34 17.80 1.90 -12.92
N GLU A 35 18.13 0.65 -12.59
CA GLU A 35 18.08 -0.46 -13.55
C GLU A 35 16.66 -0.70 -14.07
N GLY A 36 15.65 -0.59 -13.20
CA GLY A 36 14.24 -0.63 -13.55
C GLY A 36 13.87 0.40 -14.61
N ILE A 37 14.16 1.68 -14.33
CA ILE A 37 13.90 2.79 -15.24
C ILE A 37 14.60 2.58 -16.59
N GLN A 38 15.87 2.17 -16.58
CA GLN A 38 16.61 1.92 -17.81
C GLN A 38 16.01 0.78 -18.64
N GLY A 39 15.56 -0.30 -17.97
CA GLY A 39 14.86 -1.40 -18.63
C GLY A 39 13.57 -0.94 -19.30
N HIS A 40 12.74 -0.17 -18.60
CA HIS A 40 11.48 0.37 -19.13
C HIS A 40 11.73 1.28 -20.35
N GLN A 41 12.65 2.25 -20.22
CA GLN A 41 12.97 3.19 -21.30
C GLN A 41 13.45 2.49 -22.57
N ARG A 42 14.28 1.45 -22.43
CA ARG A 42 14.76 0.64 -23.56
C ARG A 42 13.62 -0.11 -24.25
N TRP A 43 12.75 -0.75 -23.48
CA TRP A 43 11.57 -1.42 -24.02
C TRP A 43 10.63 -0.46 -24.74
N GLN A 44 10.30 0.66 -24.10
CA GLN A 44 9.43 1.69 -24.68
C GLN A 44 10.03 2.27 -25.97
N ALA A 45 11.35 2.51 -26.02
CA ALA A 45 12.03 2.94 -27.24
C ALA A 45 11.91 1.89 -28.37
N LYS A 46 12.04 0.60 -28.03
CA LYS A 46 11.82 -0.52 -28.96
C LYS A 46 10.38 -0.61 -29.46
N GLN A 47 9.39 -0.27 -28.63
CA GLN A 47 7.99 -0.24 -29.08
C GLN A 47 7.70 0.96 -29.99
N LYS A 48 8.21 2.16 -29.63
CA LYS A 48 8.07 3.38 -30.46
C LYS A 48 8.63 3.25 -31.87
N THR A 49 9.71 2.48 -32.06
CA THR A 49 10.26 2.22 -33.39
C THR A 49 9.45 1.22 -34.22
N LYS A 50 8.66 0.36 -33.56
CA LYS A 50 7.83 -0.65 -34.21
C LYS A 50 6.42 -0.16 -34.49
N GLU A 51 5.87 0.66 -33.62
CA GLU A 51 4.47 1.08 -33.63
C GLU A 51 4.38 2.60 -33.51
N SER A 52 3.97 3.27 -34.58
CA SER A 52 3.90 4.75 -34.66
C SER A 52 2.96 5.37 -33.62
N ASN A 53 1.91 4.66 -33.24
CA ASN A 53 0.90 5.14 -32.29
C ASN A 53 1.12 4.67 -30.85
N TYR A 54 2.31 4.14 -30.53
CA TYR A 54 2.63 3.73 -29.17
C TYR A 54 2.97 4.95 -28.30
N GLN A 55 2.23 5.09 -27.20
CA GLN A 55 2.47 6.13 -26.19
C GLN A 55 3.02 5.47 -24.92
N ALA A 56 4.24 5.86 -24.55
CA ALA A 56 4.85 5.48 -23.28
C ALA A 56 4.36 6.38 -22.14
N GLU A 57 4.28 5.85 -20.93
CA GLU A 57 4.02 6.61 -19.70
C GLU A 57 2.68 7.41 -19.76
N TYR A 58 1.62 6.75 -20.25
CA TYR A 58 0.32 7.38 -20.48
C TYR A 58 -0.42 7.65 -19.16
N SER A 59 -0.64 8.92 -18.82
CA SER A 59 -1.41 9.30 -17.62
C SER A 59 -2.90 9.10 -17.80
N ILE A 60 -3.53 8.46 -16.82
CA ILE A 60 -4.98 8.26 -16.79
C ILE A 60 -5.54 8.38 -15.38
N GLU A 61 -6.75 8.89 -15.30
CA GLU A 61 -7.54 8.99 -14.08
C GLU A 61 -9.00 8.65 -14.35
N HIS A 62 -9.68 8.23 -13.29
CA HIS A 62 -11.09 7.91 -13.26
C HIS A 62 -11.70 8.48 -11.97
N PHE A 63 -12.88 9.06 -12.11
CA PHE A 63 -13.68 9.55 -11.00
C PHE A 63 -14.91 8.66 -10.87
N GLY A 64 -15.19 8.20 -9.65
CA GLY A 64 -16.34 7.37 -9.37
C GLY A 64 -16.95 7.70 -8.01
N SER A 65 -18.03 7.00 -7.69
CA SER A 65 -18.72 7.11 -6.40
C SER A 65 -19.09 5.72 -5.91
N GLN A 66 -18.70 5.38 -4.69
CA GLN A 66 -19.02 4.11 -4.06
C GLN A 66 -19.07 4.27 -2.53
N LEU A 67 -19.92 3.48 -1.85
CA LEU A 67 -20.16 3.59 -0.40
C LEU A 67 -20.57 5.00 0.07
N GLY A 68 -21.16 5.81 -0.81
CA GLY A 68 -21.53 7.20 -0.51
C GLY A 68 -20.39 8.22 -0.61
N TYR A 69 -19.19 7.81 -1.03
CA TYR A 69 -18.03 8.68 -1.18
C TYR A 69 -17.63 8.82 -2.65
N ASN A 70 -17.32 10.05 -3.06
CA ASN A 70 -16.66 10.31 -4.33
C ASN A 70 -15.17 9.99 -4.21
N TYR A 71 -14.60 9.33 -5.20
CA TYR A 71 -13.19 9.00 -5.24
C TYR A 71 -12.55 9.32 -6.58
N ARG A 72 -11.24 9.52 -6.55
CA ARG A 72 -10.37 9.59 -7.71
C ARG A 72 -9.36 8.44 -7.66
N VAL A 73 -9.27 7.69 -8.74
CA VAL A 73 -8.20 6.71 -8.94
C VAL A 73 -7.42 7.07 -10.20
N GLY A 74 -6.09 7.04 -10.12
CA GLY A 74 -5.27 7.38 -11.27
C GLY A 74 -3.88 6.79 -11.22
N GLY A 75 -3.14 6.99 -12.31
CA GLY A 75 -1.78 6.50 -12.43
C GLY A 75 -1.25 6.71 -13.82
N ARG A 76 -0.22 5.94 -14.13
CA ARG A 76 0.52 6.04 -15.38
C ARG A 76 0.72 4.63 -15.93
N VAL A 77 0.13 4.37 -17.08
CA VAL A 77 0.27 3.11 -17.81
C VAL A 77 1.64 3.13 -18.49
N ASP A 78 2.43 2.07 -18.36
CA ASP A 78 3.80 2.05 -18.89
C ASP A 78 3.82 2.20 -20.42
N GLY A 79 2.86 1.58 -21.11
CA GLY A 79 2.68 1.72 -22.56
C GLY A 79 1.24 1.50 -23.00
N VAL A 80 0.81 2.25 -24.01
CA VAL A 80 -0.50 2.12 -24.66
C VAL A 80 -0.31 2.19 -26.16
N LEU A 81 -0.86 1.22 -26.88
CA LEU A 81 -1.00 1.31 -28.34
C LEU A 81 -2.45 1.66 -28.68
N PHE A 82 -2.63 2.85 -29.23
CA PHE A 82 -3.88 3.24 -29.88
C PHE A 82 -3.78 2.84 -31.36
N SER A 83 -4.45 1.76 -31.76
CA SER A 83 -4.34 1.24 -33.14
C SER A 83 -4.61 2.33 -34.20
N PRO A 84 -3.78 2.48 -35.24
CA PRO A 84 -4.08 3.34 -36.37
C PRO A 84 -5.11 2.72 -37.32
N VAL A 85 -6.00 3.59 -37.80
CA VAL A 85 -6.67 3.46 -39.11
C VAL A 85 -5.61 3.13 -40.16
N SER A 86 -5.89 2.15 -41.01
CA SER A 86 -5.09 1.83 -42.19
C SER A 86 -4.79 3.09 -43.00
N ASP A 87 -3.51 3.40 -43.21
CA ASP A 87 -2.97 4.30 -44.25
C ASP A 87 -3.95 5.35 -44.79
N CYS A 88 -4.34 6.32 -43.96
CA CYS A 88 -4.85 7.59 -44.49
C CYS A 88 -3.66 8.54 -44.61
N GLU A 89 -3.00 8.48 -45.77
CA GLU A 89 -2.30 9.62 -46.33
C GLU A 89 -3.23 10.84 -46.21
N ASN A 90 -2.81 11.82 -45.41
CA ASN A 90 -3.14 13.25 -45.37
C ASN A 90 -3.25 13.75 -43.92
N GLU A 91 -2.12 14.23 -43.40
CA GLU A 91 -2.02 15.06 -42.19
C GLU A 91 -2.48 16.51 -42.41
N GLU A 92 -3.16 16.81 -43.53
CA GLU A 92 -3.73 18.12 -43.80
C GLU A 92 -5.24 18.03 -43.56
N ASP A 93 -5.68 18.43 -42.36
CA ASP A 93 -7.02 18.96 -42.02
C ASP A 93 -7.46 18.63 -40.59
N VAL A 94 -6.65 18.97 -39.57
CA VAL A 94 -7.17 19.22 -38.21
C VAL A 94 -6.46 20.45 -37.61
N GLU A 95 -6.66 21.61 -38.23
CA GLU A 95 -6.40 22.89 -37.56
C GLU A 95 -7.53 23.18 -36.57
N GLY A 96 -7.27 22.88 -35.31
CA GLY A 96 -8.09 23.30 -34.17
C GLY A 96 -7.53 22.70 -32.89
N GLU A 97 -7.37 23.51 -31.84
CA GLU A 97 -6.99 23.07 -30.49
C GLU A 97 -8.02 22.08 -29.92
N HIS A 98 -8.04 20.84 -30.42
CA HIS A 98 -8.78 19.75 -29.84
C HIS A 98 -7.81 18.96 -28.98
N SER A 99 -8.14 18.80 -27.70
CA SER A 99 -7.31 18.03 -26.77
C SER A 99 -6.99 16.67 -27.40
N GLY A 100 -5.75 16.18 -27.28
CA GLY A 100 -5.35 14.90 -27.91
C GLY A 100 -6.26 13.71 -27.57
N ASN A 101 -7.07 13.79 -26.51
CA ASN A 101 -8.11 12.81 -26.18
C ASN A 101 -9.25 12.73 -27.21
N GLU A 102 -9.61 13.82 -27.88
CA GLU A 102 -10.76 13.91 -28.78
C GLU A 102 -10.45 13.32 -30.16
N VAL A 103 -9.22 13.53 -30.62
CA VAL A 103 -8.65 12.84 -31.79
C VAL A 103 -8.56 11.33 -31.53
N VAL A 104 -8.04 10.91 -30.37
CA VAL A 104 -7.97 9.49 -30.00
C VAL A 104 -9.37 8.87 -29.89
N LYS A 105 -10.34 9.55 -29.26
CA LYS A 105 -11.74 9.07 -29.22
C LYS A 105 -12.31 8.88 -30.63
N THR A 106 -12.11 9.84 -31.53
CA THR A 106 -12.58 9.74 -32.92
C THR A 106 -11.93 8.55 -33.65
N ILE A 107 -10.63 8.33 -33.45
CA ILE A 107 -9.90 7.18 -34.02
C ILE A 107 -10.46 5.86 -33.49
N VAL A 108 -10.65 5.77 -32.17
CA VAL A 108 -11.19 4.59 -31.51
C VAL A 108 -12.62 4.30 -31.98
N SER A 109 -13.49 5.31 -32.03
CA SER A 109 -14.87 5.15 -32.49
C SER A 109 -14.96 4.69 -33.95
N LYS A 110 -14.10 5.21 -34.83
CA LYS A 110 -14.00 4.74 -36.23
C LYS A 110 -13.54 3.28 -36.29
N ALA A 111 -12.53 2.90 -35.51
CA ALA A 111 -12.03 1.53 -35.45
C ALA A 111 -13.12 0.53 -34.97
N ILE A 112 -13.86 0.88 -33.92
CA ILE A 112 -14.96 0.04 -33.41
C ILE A 112 -16.07 -0.14 -34.47
N ALA A 113 -16.39 0.92 -35.23
CA ALA A 113 -17.45 0.91 -36.22
C ALA A 113 -17.12 0.07 -37.47
N GLU A 114 -15.85 -0.04 -37.86
CA GLU A 114 -15.44 -0.60 -39.14
C GLU A 114 -15.29 -2.14 -39.17
N LYS A 115 -15.35 -2.84 -38.02
CA LYS A 115 -15.38 -4.33 -37.92
C LYS A 115 -14.48 -5.09 -38.92
N ASN A 116 -13.32 -4.54 -39.28
CA ASN A 116 -12.41 -5.20 -40.20
C ASN A 116 -11.51 -6.18 -39.44
N GLU A 117 -11.45 -7.43 -39.91
CA GLU A 117 -10.57 -8.51 -39.39
C GLU A 117 -9.07 -8.14 -39.39
N THR A 118 -8.69 -7.01 -39.99
CA THR A 118 -7.31 -6.53 -40.15
C THR A 118 -6.89 -5.46 -39.13
N GLN A 119 -7.79 -4.94 -38.28
CA GLN A 119 -7.42 -3.95 -37.26
C GLN A 119 -6.77 -4.60 -36.04
N ARG A 120 -5.56 -4.15 -35.70
CA ARG A 120 -4.87 -4.59 -34.47
C ARG A 120 -5.66 -4.09 -33.25
N PRO A 121 -5.86 -4.92 -32.21
CA PRO A 121 -6.58 -4.49 -31.01
C PRO A 121 -5.81 -3.39 -30.28
N ILE A 122 -6.54 -2.47 -29.65
CA ILE A 122 -5.95 -1.55 -28.67
C ILE A 122 -5.42 -2.40 -27.53
N TRP A 123 -4.17 -2.16 -27.15
CA TRP A 123 -3.56 -2.85 -26.03
C TRP A 123 -2.80 -1.90 -25.13
N ILE A 124 -2.74 -2.27 -23.87
CA ILE A 124 -1.92 -1.61 -22.87
C ILE A 124 -0.90 -2.59 -22.30
N GLU A 125 0.19 -2.07 -21.75
CA GLU A 125 1.20 -2.87 -21.10
C GLU A 125 1.62 -2.31 -19.74
N GLU A 126 1.99 -3.24 -18.85
CA GLU A 126 2.69 -2.97 -17.61
C GLU A 126 4.02 -3.72 -17.66
N ILE A 127 5.11 -2.99 -17.47
CA ILE A 127 6.49 -3.47 -17.60
C ILE A 127 7.04 -3.72 -16.20
N LYS A 128 7.78 -4.82 -16.04
CA LYS A 128 8.44 -5.21 -14.79
C LYS A 128 9.86 -5.67 -15.09
N THR A 129 10.82 -5.23 -14.29
CA THR A 129 12.20 -5.73 -14.35
C THR A 129 12.44 -6.78 -13.26
N THR A 130 13.16 -7.85 -13.59
CA THR A 130 13.48 -8.95 -12.65
C THR A 130 14.90 -9.46 -12.89
N TYR A 131 15.53 -10.08 -11.88
CA TYR A 131 16.79 -10.83 -12.07
C TYR A 131 16.56 -12.34 -12.31
N VAL A 132 15.38 -12.84 -11.99
CA VAL A 132 14.99 -14.25 -12.15
C VAL A 132 14.14 -14.46 -13.39
N GLU A 133 14.02 -15.71 -13.82
CA GLU A 133 13.08 -16.08 -14.88
C GLU A 133 11.63 -15.93 -14.39
N VAL A 134 10.69 -15.68 -15.30
CA VAL A 134 9.27 -15.44 -14.95
C VAL A 134 8.66 -16.66 -14.24
N GLU A 135 9.09 -17.86 -14.61
CA GLU A 135 8.64 -19.12 -13.99
C GLU A 135 9.08 -19.27 -12.53
N GLN A 136 10.03 -18.44 -12.06
CA GLN A 136 10.48 -18.41 -10.67
C GLN A 136 9.74 -17.36 -9.83
N LEU A 137 8.94 -16.48 -10.47
CA LEU A 137 8.12 -15.52 -9.75
C LEU A 137 6.98 -16.24 -9.03
N THR A 138 6.67 -15.79 -7.82
CA THR A 138 5.55 -16.34 -7.04
C THR A 138 4.21 -15.88 -7.61
N GLU A 139 3.16 -16.63 -7.31
CA GLU A 139 1.78 -16.25 -7.65
C GLU A 139 1.41 -14.88 -7.06
N ALA A 140 1.88 -14.56 -5.86
CA ALA A 140 1.66 -13.25 -5.24
C ALA A 140 2.25 -12.08 -6.04
N ILE A 141 3.45 -12.26 -6.62
CA ILE A 141 4.07 -11.25 -7.49
C ILE A 141 3.30 -11.13 -8.81
N ILE A 142 2.87 -12.24 -9.40
CA ILE A 142 2.17 -12.19 -10.69
C ILE A 142 0.76 -11.62 -10.52
N SER A 143 0.04 -12.01 -9.47
CA SER A 143 -1.32 -11.56 -9.18
C SER A 143 -1.41 -10.06 -9.00
N ILE A 144 -0.49 -9.46 -8.23
CA ILE A 144 -0.45 -8.01 -8.02
C ILE A 144 -0.15 -7.22 -9.30
N GLN A 145 0.78 -7.72 -10.12
CA GLN A 145 1.14 -7.10 -11.40
C GLN A 145 -0.03 -7.17 -12.38
N LEU A 146 -0.70 -8.33 -12.45
CA LEU A 146 -1.90 -8.50 -13.26
C LEU A 146 -3.08 -7.66 -12.75
N ALA A 147 -3.24 -7.53 -11.43
CA ALA A 147 -4.27 -6.67 -10.84
C ALA A 147 -4.06 -5.20 -11.23
N GLN A 148 -2.82 -4.70 -11.12
CA GLN A 148 -2.45 -3.35 -11.55
C GLN A 148 -2.79 -3.13 -13.03
N LEU A 149 -2.38 -4.07 -13.89
CA LEU A 149 -2.66 -4.02 -15.32
C LEU A 149 -4.17 -4.07 -15.64
N LYS A 150 -4.95 -4.90 -14.91
CA LYS A 150 -6.41 -4.95 -15.05
C LYS A 150 -7.09 -3.65 -14.66
N TYR A 151 -6.65 -2.99 -13.60
CA TYR A 151 -7.19 -1.68 -13.24
C TYR A 151 -6.89 -0.64 -14.32
N TYR A 152 -5.66 -0.58 -14.84
CA TYR A 152 -5.38 0.28 -16.00
C TYR A 152 -6.22 -0.10 -17.23
N GLY A 153 -6.45 -1.40 -17.44
CA GLY A 153 -7.32 -1.92 -18.49
C GLY A 153 -8.73 -1.37 -18.37
N PHE A 154 -9.32 -1.40 -17.18
CA PHE A 154 -10.63 -0.79 -16.92
C PHE A 154 -10.60 0.72 -17.20
N LEU A 155 -9.61 1.44 -16.66
CA LEU A 155 -9.51 2.90 -16.83
C LEU A 155 -9.49 3.29 -18.32
N ILE A 156 -8.67 2.61 -19.12
CA ILE A 156 -8.54 2.84 -20.56
C ILE A 156 -9.80 2.42 -21.30
N ALA A 157 -10.28 1.18 -21.09
CA ALA A 157 -11.45 0.66 -21.78
C ALA A 157 -12.71 1.49 -21.47
N ASN A 158 -12.90 1.93 -20.23
CA ASN A 158 -14.00 2.81 -19.85
C ASN A 158 -13.87 4.22 -20.46
N LYS A 159 -12.67 4.82 -20.48
CA LYS A 159 -12.45 6.17 -21.04
C LYS A 159 -12.72 6.23 -22.54
N PHE A 160 -12.42 5.15 -23.25
CA PHE A 160 -12.53 5.05 -24.71
C PHE A 160 -13.68 4.15 -25.17
N GLU A 161 -14.57 3.73 -24.26
CA GLU A 161 -15.76 2.93 -24.54
C GLU A 161 -15.45 1.64 -25.33
N LEU A 162 -14.34 0.97 -24.96
CA LEU A 162 -13.89 -0.26 -25.59
C LEU A 162 -14.70 -1.46 -25.04
N PRO A 163 -15.30 -2.29 -25.91
CA PRO A 163 -15.98 -3.52 -25.46
C PRO A 163 -14.98 -4.58 -24.97
N GLU A 164 -13.77 -4.56 -25.51
CA GLU A 164 -12.66 -5.44 -25.13
C GLU A 164 -11.32 -4.71 -25.26
N ILE A 165 -10.32 -5.18 -24.50
CA ILE A 165 -8.96 -4.65 -24.54
C ILE A 165 -7.95 -5.79 -24.33
N GLU A 166 -6.82 -5.72 -25.04
CA GLU A 166 -5.69 -6.61 -24.79
C GLU A 166 -4.74 -6.01 -23.76
N LEU A 167 -4.39 -6.80 -22.75
CA LEU A 167 -3.52 -6.42 -21.64
C LEU A 167 -2.23 -7.23 -21.73
N ARG A 168 -1.07 -6.56 -21.68
CA ARG A 168 0.25 -7.21 -21.75
C ARG A 168 1.05 -7.01 -20.48
N LEU A 169 1.44 -8.11 -19.83
CA LEU A 169 2.49 -8.08 -18.82
C LEU A 169 3.83 -8.33 -19.51
N VAL A 170 4.77 -7.41 -19.33
CA VAL A 170 6.11 -7.49 -19.91
C VAL A 170 7.12 -7.64 -18.78
N TRP A 171 7.86 -8.74 -18.76
CA TRP A 171 9.00 -8.93 -17.86
C TRP A 171 10.31 -8.79 -18.62
N ILE A 172 11.20 -7.95 -18.11
CA ILE A 172 12.55 -7.75 -18.62
C ILE A 172 13.53 -8.34 -17.62
N ARG A 173 14.21 -9.42 -18.01
CA ARG A 173 15.21 -10.07 -17.17
C ARG A 173 16.56 -9.37 -17.31
N LEU A 174 17.09 -8.84 -16.21
CA LEU A 174 18.38 -8.19 -16.14
C LEU A 174 19.48 -9.14 -15.63
N PRO A 175 20.76 -8.89 -15.96
CA PRO A 175 21.25 -7.91 -16.94
C PRO A 175 21.25 -8.44 -18.38
N ARG A 176 20.80 -9.68 -18.62
CA ARG A 176 20.85 -10.32 -19.96
C ARG A 176 19.83 -9.78 -20.96
N GLU A 177 18.90 -8.93 -20.50
CA GLU A 177 17.87 -8.24 -21.29
C GLU A 177 16.97 -9.19 -22.09
N ARG A 178 16.53 -10.29 -21.47
CA ARG A 178 15.55 -11.18 -22.08
C ARG A 178 14.14 -10.71 -21.74
N GLU A 179 13.30 -10.59 -22.75
CA GLU A 179 11.91 -10.14 -22.58
C GLU A 179 10.95 -11.35 -22.62
N THR A 180 9.98 -11.33 -21.73
CA THR A 180 8.86 -12.27 -21.72
C THR A 180 7.57 -11.47 -21.68
N ILE A 181 6.68 -11.73 -22.64
CA ILE A 181 5.39 -11.05 -22.75
C ILE A 181 4.29 -12.07 -22.51
N LYS A 182 3.33 -11.73 -21.67
CA LYS A 182 2.08 -12.48 -21.54
C LYS A 182 0.89 -11.57 -21.83
N SER A 183 0.16 -11.92 -22.89
CA SER A 183 -1.04 -11.20 -23.32
C SER A 183 -2.29 -11.85 -22.76
N TYR A 184 -3.26 -11.01 -22.43
CA TYR A 184 -4.59 -11.39 -21.98
C TYR A 184 -5.62 -10.55 -22.73
N ARG A 185 -6.80 -11.10 -23.01
CA ARG A 185 -7.93 -10.33 -23.52
C ARG A 185 -9.02 -10.33 -22.47
N PHE A 186 -9.56 -9.15 -22.18
CA PHE A 186 -10.67 -8.98 -21.25
C PHE A 186 -11.75 -8.14 -21.92
N ASN A 187 -13.01 -8.51 -21.71
CA ASN A 187 -14.14 -7.63 -21.99
C ASN A 187 -14.30 -6.59 -20.86
N ILE A 188 -15.01 -5.51 -21.16
CA ILE A 188 -15.25 -4.43 -20.20
C ILE A 188 -16.06 -4.89 -18.97
N ASP A 189 -16.97 -5.86 -19.11
CA ASP A 189 -17.80 -6.33 -17.99
C ASP A 189 -16.97 -7.05 -16.92
N GLU A 190 -16.01 -7.87 -17.34
CA GLU A 190 -15.05 -8.55 -16.47
C GLU A 190 -14.15 -7.54 -15.74
N LEU A 191 -13.66 -6.52 -16.46
CA LEU A 191 -12.83 -5.46 -15.90
C LEU A 191 -13.60 -4.56 -14.93
N THR A 192 -14.84 -4.22 -15.26
CA THR A 192 -15.74 -3.44 -14.40
C THR A 192 -16.01 -4.19 -13.10
N SER A 193 -16.39 -5.47 -13.20
CA SER A 193 -16.63 -6.32 -12.02
C SER A 193 -15.38 -6.45 -11.15
N PHE A 194 -14.19 -6.57 -11.75
CA PHE A 194 -12.92 -6.62 -11.02
C PHE A 194 -12.59 -5.27 -10.35
N PHE A 195 -12.78 -4.16 -11.08
CA PHE A 195 -12.55 -2.80 -10.62
C PHE A 195 -13.43 -2.46 -9.42
N GLU A 196 -14.75 -2.62 -9.55
CA GLU A 196 -15.72 -2.28 -8.52
C GLU A 196 -15.50 -3.08 -7.23
N ARG A 197 -15.17 -4.37 -7.32
CA ARG A 197 -14.82 -5.19 -6.14
C ARG A 197 -13.54 -4.70 -5.46
N GLY A 198 -12.52 -4.36 -6.26
CA GLY A 198 -11.26 -3.82 -5.74
C GLY A 198 -11.47 -2.51 -5.00
N VAL A 199 -12.15 -1.57 -5.65
CA VAL A 199 -12.48 -0.25 -5.09
C VAL A 199 -13.36 -0.40 -3.85
N GLN A 200 -14.36 -1.29 -3.85
CA GLN A 200 -15.19 -1.54 -2.67
C GLN A 200 -14.35 -1.95 -1.46
N ARG A 201 -13.46 -2.95 -1.63
CA ARG A 201 -12.62 -3.46 -0.56
C ARG A 201 -11.69 -2.37 -0.03
N TYR A 202 -11.04 -1.63 -0.94
CA TYR A 202 -10.07 -0.62 -0.53
C TYR A 202 -10.73 0.62 0.08
N LEU A 203 -11.82 1.12 -0.50
CA LEU A 203 -12.58 2.24 0.08
C LEU A 203 -13.16 1.88 1.45
N SER A 204 -13.70 0.67 1.63
CA SER A 204 -14.19 0.25 2.96
C SER A 204 -13.09 0.34 4.01
N TRP A 205 -11.86 -0.03 3.63
CA TRP A 205 -10.69 0.07 4.49
C TRP A 205 -10.26 1.52 4.73
N LEU A 206 -10.15 2.33 3.67
CA LEU A 206 -9.77 3.74 3.79
C LEU A 206 -10.75 4.54 4.64
N VAL A 207 -12.05 4.29 4.51
CA VAL A 207 -13.08 4.90 5.37
C VAL A 207 -12.82 4.53 6.84
N LYS A 208 -12.62 3.24 7.15
CA LYS A 208 -12.31 2.78 8.51
C LYS A 208 -11.06 3.45 9.09
N VAL A 209 -10.00 3.58 8.30
CA VAL A 209 -8.74 4.21 8.71
C VAL A 209 -8.90 5.71 8.91
N GLU A 210 -9.57 6.41 7.99
CA GLU A 210 -9.78 7.85 8.10
C GLU A 210 -10.72 8.22 9.25
N GLU A 211 -11.77 7.43 9.50
CA GLU A 211 -12.63 7.60 10.68
C GLU A 211 -11.80 7.49 11.97
N HIS A 212 -10.90 6.51 12.05
CA HIS A 212 -10.00 6.38 13.19
C HIS A 212 -9.07 7.59 13.32
N ARG A 213 -8.42 8.01 12.23
CA ARG A 213 -7.50 9.16 12.20
C ARG A 213 -8.18 10.45 12.62
N LEU A 214 -9.37 10.74 12.11
CA LEU A 214 -10.13 11.94 12.47
C LEU A 214 -10.50 11.95 13.96
N ASN A 215 -10.95 10.81 14.49
CA ASN A 215 -11.24 10.67 15.91
C ASN A 215 -9.98 10.87 16.77
N LEU A 216 -8.86 10.24 16.38
CA LEU A 216 -7.61 10.35 17.10
C LEU A 216 -7.04 11.78 17.05
N ARG A 217 -7.09 12.46 15.89
CA ARG A 217 -6.68 13.85 15.76
C ARG A 217 -7.42 14.75 16.74
N LYS A 218 -8.74 14.59 16.86
CA LYS A 218 -9.54 15.34 17.82
C LYS A 218 -9.10 15.08 19.26
N SER A 219 -8.95 13.82 19.66
CA SER A 219 -8.48 13.47 21.01
C SER A 219 -7.07 14.02 21.30
N CYS A 220 -6.19 13.94 20.31
CA CYS A 220 -4.81 14.42 20.42
C CYS A 220 -4.70 15.95 20.47
N SER A 221 -5.60 16.69 19.81
CA SER A 221 -5.60 18.16 19.85
C SER A 221 -6.04 18.69 21.21
N GLU A 222 -6.79 17.91 21.99
CA GLU A 222 -7.22 18.23 23.37
C GLU A 222 -6.24 17.70 24.44
N LEU A 223 -5.31 16.81 24.05
CA LEU A 223 -4.34 16.17 24.94
C LEU A 223 -3.57 17.16 25.83
N MET A 224 -3.57 16.90 27.13
CA MET A 224 -2.80 17.66 28.13
C MET A 224 -1.60 16.86 28.60
N PHE A 225 -0.65 17.53 29.24
CA PHE A 225 0.48 16.82 29.83
C PHE A 225 -0.03 15.91 30.97
N PRO A 226 0.31 14.60 30.99
CA PRO A 226 -0.39 13.63 31.83
C PRO A 226 0.03 13.62 33.31
N PHE A 227 0.89 14.56 33.72
CA PHE A 227 1.33 14.72 35.11
C PHE A 227 0.93 16.10 35.63
N SER A 228 0.90 16.25 36.96
CA SER A 228 0.51 17.51 37.63
C SER A 228 1.36 18.73 37.25
N GLY A 229 2.57 18.52 36.74
CA GLY A 229 3.44 19.57 36.26
C GLY A 229 4.69 19.02 35.57
N PHE A 230 5.38 19.90 34.86
CA PHE A 230 6.65 19.57 34.21
C PHE A 230 7.81 19.57 35.21
N ARG A 231 8.73 18.62 35.05
CA ARG A 231 10.05 18.68 35.69
C ARG A 231 10.87 19.82 35.08
N GLU A 232 11.95 20.21 35.76
CA GLU A 232 12.88 21.22 35.26
C GLU A 232 13.34 20.88 33.84
N ASN A 233 13.35 21.89 32.94
CA ASN A 233 13.68 21.79 31.50
C ASN A 233 12.80 20.87 30.65
N GLN A 234 11.91 20.07 31.24
CA GLN A 234 11.04 19.13 30.52
C GLN A 234 10.06 19.86 29.59
N ARG A 235 9.48 20.96 30.06
CA ARG A 235 8.56 21.79 29.25
C ARG A 235 9.26 22.41 28.05
N ALA A 236 10.51 22.88 28.24
CA ALA A 236 11.30 23.46 27.18
C ALA A 236 11.61 22.43 26.09
N LEU A 237 11.98 21.21 26.49
CA LEU A 237 12.17 20.08 25.56
C LEU A 237 10.88 19.75 24.79
N CYS A 238 9.73 19.62 25.46
CA CYS A 238 8.47 19.32 24.80
C CYS A 238 8.11 20.38 23.75
N ALA A 239 8.26 21.66 24.11
CA ALA A 239 8.00 22.77 23.21
C ALA A 239 8.95 22.76 22.01
N GLU A 240 10.22 22.39 22.22
CA GLU A 240 11.19 22.29 21.13
C GLU A 240 10.87 21.12 20.18
N VAL A 241 10.53 19.94 20.70
CA VAL A 241 10.10 18.81 19.87
C VAL A 241 8.88 19.19 19.02
N PHE A 242 7.86 19.81 19.61
CA PHE A 242 6.67 20.26 18.87
C PHE A 242 7.02 21.26 17.77
N ARG A 243 7.85 22.28 18.07
CA ARG A 243 8.28 23.27 17.06
C ARG A 243 9.00 22.61 15.89
N ARG A 244 9.87 21.64 16.18
CA ARG A 244 10.69 20.96 15.18
C ARG A 244 9.87 20.05 14.28
N ILE A 245 8.89 19.34 14.85
CA ILE A 245 7.90 18.58 14.06
C ILE A 245 7.15 19.52 13.13
N ARG A 246 6.58 20.62 13.66
CA ARG A 246 5.83 21.60 12.86
C ARG A 246 6.67 22.25 11.75
N SER A 247 7.96 22.49 12.00
CA SER A 247 8.86 23.08 11.01
C SER A 247 9.57 22.05 10.12
N GLU A 248 9.26 20.76 10.26
CA GLU A 248 9.89 19.65 9.54
C GLU A 248 11.43 19.63 9.69
N GLN A 249 11.93 19.87 10.90
CA GLN A 249 13.36 19.94 11.22
C GLN A 249 13.81 18.86 12.19
N SER A 250 15.05 18.43 12.06
CA SER A 250 15.70 17.51 12.99
C SER A 250 16.05 18.18 14.31
N LEU A 251 15.96 17.43 15.40
CA LEU A 251 16.38 17.85 16.74
C LEU A 251 17.34 16.82 17.33
N VAL A 252 18.47 17.30 17.85
CA VAL A 252 19.38 16.53 18.70
C VAL A 252 19.43 17.22 20.05
N PHE A 253 19.25 16.46 21.13
CA PHE A 253 19.30 17.00 22.48
C PHE A 253 19.96 16.02 23.45
N GLU A 254 20.62 16.58 24.45
CA GLU A 254 21.08 15.84 25.62
C GLU A 254 20.10 16.06 26.78
N ALA A 255 19.86 15.00 27.54
CA ALA A 255 18.96 15.06 28.69
C ALA A 255 19.47 14.10 29.77
N PRO A 256 19.39 14.45 31.07
CA PRO A 256 19.74 13.52 32.14
C PRO A 256 18.76 12.35 32.21
N THR A 257 19.19 11.23 32.81
CA THR A 257 18.30 10.12 33.13
C THR A 257 17.24 10.58 34.14
N GLY A 258 16.02 10.05 34.05
CA GLY A 258 14.94 10.41 34.97
C GLY A 258 14.22 11.73 34.67
N ILE A 259 14.57 12.50 33.64
CA ILE A 259 13.80 13.71 33.25
C ILE A 259 12.43 13.38 32.62
N GLY A 260 12.20 12.11 32.24
CA GLY A 260 11.04 11.69 31.47
C GLY A 260 11.21 11.91 29.97
N LYS A 261 12.34 11.44 29.39
CA LYS A 261 12.67 11.63 27.97
C LYS A 261 11.56 11.12 27.03
N THR A 262 11.04 9.92 27.32
CA THR A 262 10.03 9.27 26.49
C THR A 262 8.74 10.09 26.40
N ILE A 263 8.14 10.46 27.54
CA ILE A 263 6.96 11.33 27.55
C ILE A 263 7.26 12.70 26.93
N SER A 264 8.47 13.24 27.12
CA SER A 264 8.83 14.57 26.60
C SER A 264 8.98 14.61 25.08
N VAL A 265 9.01 13.45 24.42
CA VAL A 265 9.02 13.33 22.96
C VAL A 265 7.67 12.84 22.45
N LEU A 266 7.07 11.83 23.09
CA LEU A 266 5.79 11.26 22.64
C LEU A 266 4.61 12.21 22.85
N PHE A 267 4.51 12.89 24.00
CA PHE A 267 3.44 13.86 24.25
C PHE A 267 3.38 14.96 23.18
N PRO A 268 4.47 15.71 22.90
CA PRO A 268 4.41 16.72 21.85
C PRO A 268 4.28 16.13 20.44
N ALA A 269 4.72 14.89 20.19
CA ALA A 269 4.50 14.21 18.91
C ALA A 269 3.00 13.94 18.68
N PHE A 270 2.31 13.38 19.66
CA PHE A 270 0.85 13.18 19.56
C PHE A 270 0.07 14.49 19.61
N LYS A 271 0.56 15.51 20.34
CA LYS A 271 -0.01 16.85 20.21
C LYS A 271 0.10 17.38 18.78
N SER A 272 1.24 17.16 18.12
CA SER A 272 1.46 17.54 16.72
C SER A 272 0.59 16.72 15.74
N TYR A 273 0.32 15.45 16.06
CA TYR A 273 -0.65 14.63 15.34
C TYR A 273 -2.05 15.27 15.40
N GLY A 274 -2.47 15.73 16.59
CA GLY A 274 -3.76 16.41 16.77
C GLY A 274 -3.94 17.68 15.95
N GLU A 275 -2.85 18.40 15.71
CA GLU A 275 -2.81 19.60 14.86
C GLU A 275 -2.69 19.28 13.35
N GLY A 276 -2.56 18.00 12.99
CA GLY A 276 -2.43 17.56 11.60
C GLY A 276 -1.05 17.79 10.98
N PHE A 277 0.01 17.95 11.79
CA PHE A 277 1.38 18.07 11.27
C PHE A 277 2.01 16.71 10.92
N VAL A 278 1.50 15.62 11.50
CA VAL A 278 1.96 14.25 11.25
C VAL A 278 0.79 13.28 11.33
N ASP A 279 0.88 12.17 10.60
CA ASP A 279 -0.14 11.11 10.59
C ASP A 279 0.37 9.78 11.18
N GLN A 280 1.64 9.73 11.58
CA GLN A 280 2.27 8.56 12.19
C GLN A 280 3.51 8.95 12.99
N VAL A 281 3.77 8.23 14.09
CA VAL A 281 4.96 8.34 14.92
C VAL A 281 5.71 7.01 14.88
N ILE A 282 6.98 7.04 14.46
CA ILE A 282 7.88 5.89 14.51
C ILE A 282 8.89 6.12 15.63
N PHE A 283 8.96 5.19 16.59
CA PHE A 283 9.89 5.23 17.70
C PHE A 283 10.92 4.10 17.59
N ALA A 284 12.16 4.45 17.29
CA ALA A 284 13.25 3.49 17.15
C ALA A 284 14.09 3.40 18.43
N THR A 285 14.29 2.19 18.96
CA THR A 285 15.11 1.97 20.15
C THR A 285 15.82 0.62 20.14
N ALA A 286 17.11 0.64 20.47
CA ALA A 286 17.94 -0.57 20.62
C ALA A 286 17.82 -1.23 22.01
N LYS A 287 17.12 -0.60 22.97
CA LYS A 287 17.05 -1.07 24.36
C LYS A 287 15.65 -1.53 24.72
N GLN A 288 15.55 -2.68 25.37
CA GLN A 288 14.28 -3.21 25.88
C GLN A 288 13.61 -2.24 26.87
N SER A 289 14.38 -1.56 27.72
CA SER A 289 13.85 -0.54 28.62
C SER A 289 13.24 0.65 27.88
N GLY A 290 13.73 0.98 26.69
CA GLY A 290 13.14 1.99 25.82
C GLY A 290 11.75 1.57 25.33
N ARG A 291 11.60 0.30 24.91
CA ARG A 291 10.31 -0.25 24.47
C ARG A 291 9.26 -0.24 25.57
N VAL A 292 9.65 -0.70 26.77
CA VAL A 292 8.76 -0.68 27.96
C VAL A 292 8.32 0.75 28.27
N ALA A 293 9.26 1.70 28.31
CA ALA A 293 8.93 3.10 28.58
C ALA A 293 7.96 3.70 27.55
N VAL A 294 8.08 3.32 26.27
CA VAL A 294 7.16 3.77 25.22
C VAL A 294 5.77 3.16 25.39
N SER A 295 5.68 1.85 25.67
CA SER A 295 4.40 1.19 25.94
C SER A 295 3.68 1.83 27.12
N GLU A 296 4.36 1.97 28.26
CA GLU A 296 3.79 2.61 29.46
C GLU A 296 3.36 4.05 29.21
N THR A 297 4.14 4.80 28.41
CA THR A 297 3.78 6.17 28.02
C THR A 297 2.56 6.19 27.10
N CYS A 298 2.46 5.26 26.14
CA CYS A 298 1.30 5.14 25.25
C CYS A 298 0.04 4.83 26.05
N ASP A 299 0.11 3.89 26.99
CA ASP A 299 -1.01 3.54 27.87
C ASP A 299 -1.45 4.73 28.72
N LEU A 300 -0.50 5.52 29.24
CA LEU A 300 -0.79 6.74 30.00
C LEU A 300 -1.53 7.79 29.15
N LEU A 301 -1.10 8.01 27.90
CA LEU A 301 -1.79 8.93 26.99
C LEU A 301 -3.18 8.41 26.62
N ASN A 302 -3.31 7.11 26.36
CA ASN A 302 -4.59 6.47 26.05
C ASN A 302 -5.59 6.50 27.21
N GLN A 303 -5.12 6.41 28.46
CA GLN A 303 -5.99 6.60 29.63
C GLN A 303 -6.62 7.99 29.63
N GLN A 304 -5.86 9.04 29.32
CA GLN A 304 -6.40 10.39 29.23
C GLN A 304 -7.43 10.52 28.10
N ILE A 305 -7.10 10.00 26.91
CA ILE A 305 -8.02 9.99 25.76
C ILE A 305 -9.32 9.23 26.11
N GLY A 306 -9.23 8.13 26.85
CA GLY A 306 -10.37 7.32 27.29
C GLY A 306 -11.24 7.99 28.38
N LEU A 307 -10.64 8.79 29.28
CA LEU A 307 -11.36 9.48 30.35
C LEU A 307 -12.26 10.60 29.83
N GLU A 308 -11.83 11.36 28.82
CA GLU A 308 -12.64 12.42 28.19
C GLU A 308 -13.94 11.86 27.57
N LEU A 309 -13.86 10.67 26.97
CA LEU A 309 -15.01 10.00 26.36
C LEU A 309 -16.05 9.54 27.40
N SER A 310 -15.61 9.10 28.58
CA SER A 310 -16.52 8.67 29.65
C SER A 310 -17.32 9.82 30.27
N SER A 311 -16.85 11.06 30.09
CA SER A 311 -17.50 12.29 30.58
C SER A 311 -18.48 12.90 29.57
N SER A 312 -18.46 12.47 28.31
CA SER A 312 -19.45 12.87 27.30
C SER A 312 -20.73 12.04 27.44
N LYS A 313 -21.85 12.70 27.77
CA LYS A 313 -23.14 12.12 28.19
C LYS A 313 -23.92 11.32 27.13
N HIS A 314 -23.32 10.91 26.02
CA HIS A 314 -23.98 10.05 25.03
C HIS A 314 -23.48 8.61 25.15
N ARG A 315 -24.12 7.85 26.05
CA ARG A 315 -24.09 6.39 26.04
C ARG A 315 -25.05 5.91 24.96
N ASP A 316 -24.59 5.90 23.71
CA ASP A 316 -25.27 5.10 22.71
C ASP A 316 -24.85 3.64 22.93
N SER A 317 -25.80 2.91 23.52
CA SER A 317 -25.81 1.46 23.60
C SER A 317 -25.83 0.88 22.18
N GLU A 318 -25.02 -0.15 21.95
CA GLU A 318 -25.07 -1.03 20.78
C GLU A 318 -24.64 -0.38 19.45
N ASN A 319 -23.32 -0.29 19.22
CA ASN A 319 -22.62 -0.82 18.02
C ASN A 319 -21.27 -0.10 17.79
N ASN A 320 -20.23 -0.91 17.53
CA ASN A 320 -18.84 -0.57 17.22
C ASN A 320 -18.07 0.27 18.25
N ALA A 321 -17.38 -0.45 19.14
CA ALA A 321 -16.23 0.08 19.86
C ALA A 321 -15.08 0.37 18.87
N SER A 322 -15.20 1.45 18.08
CA SER A 322 -14.03 1.99 17.37
C SER A 322 -13.03 2.38 18.45
N CYS A 323 -11.89 1.71 18.54
CA CYS A 323 -10.81 2.13 19.42
C CYS A 323 -10.41 3.58 19.05
N LYS A 324 -10.66 4.53 19.96
CA LYS A 324 -10.40 5.97 19.77
C LYS A 324 -9.05 6.45 20.33
N GLY A 325 -8.28 5.55 20.92
CA GLY A 325 -6.93 5.81 21.43
C GLY A 325 -5.86 5.56 20.35
N ILE A 326 -4.65 5.99 20.66
CA ILE A 326 -3.43 5.74 19.87
C ILE A 326 -3.28 4.23 19.68
N LYS A 327 -3.24 3.79 18.42
CA LYS A 327 -2.95 2.40 18.07
C LYS A 327 -1.44 2.21 18.01
N SER A 328 -0.89 1.38 18.89
CA SER A 328 0.53 1.05 18.92
C SER A 328 0.85 -0.34 18.41
N LEU A 329 1.89 -0.46 17.60
CA LEU A 329 2.46 -1.71 17.09
C LEU A 329 3.90 -1.85 17.55
N SER A 330 4.25 -2.99 18.15
CA SER A 330 5.63 -3.31 18.53
C SER A 330 6.25 -4.34 17.59
N ILE A 331 7.27 -3.94 16.83
CA ILE A 331 8.04 -4.84 15.96
C ILE A 331 9.19 -5.47 16.74
N SER A 332 9.28 -6.80 16.66
CA SER A 332 10.34 -7.60 17.26
C SER A 332 11.16 -8.34 16.21
N ALA A 333 12.38 -8.73 16.58
CA ALA A 333 13.28 -9.49 15.71
C ALA A 333 12.59 -10.74 15.15
N LYS A 334 12.89 -11.07 13.89
CA LYS A 334 12.32 -12.23 13.18
C LYS A 334 12.51 -13.52 13.96
N ASP A 335 13.71 -13.80 14.47
CA ASP A 335 14.02 -15.03 15.20
C ASP A 335 13.18 -15.20 16.46
N SER A 336 12.81 -14.09 17.09
CA SER A 336 11.99 -14.11 18.30
C SER A 336 10.49 -14.13 18.01
N THR A 337 10.07 -13.85 16.77
CA THR A 337 8.66 -13.68 16.37
C THR A 337 8.18 -14.83 15.48
N CYS A 338 9.07 -15.40 14.68
CA CYS A 338 8.75 -16.44 13.72
C CYS A 338 8.47 -17.78 14.42
N PHE A 339 7.29 -18.34 14.21
CA PHE A 339 6.93 -19.67 14.74
C PHE A 339 7.91 -20.78 14.36
N CYS A 340 8.49 -20.73 13.14
CA CYS A 340 9.52 -21.66 12.71
C CYS A 340 10.80 -21.55 13.55
N ALA A 341 11.24 -20.33 13.88
CA ALA A 341 12.45 -20.09 14.65
C ALA A 341 12.26 -20.39 16.14
N MET A 342 11.03 -20.21 16.65
CA MET A 342 10.65 -20.52 18.03
C MET A 342 10.45 -22.03 18.29
N ASN A 343 10.84 -22.91 17.36
CA ASN A 343 10.69 -24.37 17.45
C ASN A 343 9.26 -24.84 17.72
N ALA A 344 8.25 -24.13 17.21
CA ALA A 344 6.89 -24.65 17.22
C ALA A 344 6.84 -25.90 16.33
N LYS A 345 6.76 -27.08 16.97
CA LYS A 345 6.58 -28.39 16.30
C LYS A 345 5.45 -28.22 15.28
N ASN A 346 5.69 -28.61 14.02
CA ASN A 346 4.73 -28.55 12.90
C ASN A 346 4.59 -27.20 12.15
N SER A 347 5.57 -26.29 12.23
CA SER A 347 5.56 -25.07 11.40
C SER A 347 5.92 -25.31 9.92
N MET A 348 6.60 -26.42 9.63
CA MET A 348 6.99 -26.83 8.28
C MET A 348 6.08 -27.96 7.79
N VAL A 349 5.66 -27.89 6.53
CA VAL A 349 4.83 -28.90 5.87
C VAL A 349 5.50 -29.35 4.57
N GLN A 350 5.38 -30.65 4.27
CA GLN A 350 5.84 -31.18 2.99
C GLN A 350 4.84 -30.87 1.89
N VAL A 351 5.34 -30.34 0.77
CA VAL A 351 4.57 -30.06 -0.43
C VAL A 351 5.27 -30.73 -1.59
N THR A 352 4.51 -31.52 -2.34
CA THR A 352 4.95 -32.18 -3.57
C THR A 352 4.42 -31.39 -4.75
N ASP A 353 5.30 -30.98 -5.67
CA ASP A 353 4.88 -30.32 -6.90
C ASP A 353 4.35 -31.31 -7.95
N GLU A 354 3.82 -30.79 -9.06
CA GLU A 354 3.26 -31.59 -10.17
C GLU A 354 4.28 -32.53 -10.82
N GLU A 355 5.57 -32.23 -10.65
CA GLU A 355 6.70 -33.06 -11.13
C GLU A 355 7.12 -34.13 -10.10
N GLY A 356 6.40 -34.25 -8.98
CA GLY A 356 6.64 -35.24 -7.93
C GLY A 356 7.78 -34.89 -6.97
N ARG A 357 8.28 -33.64 -6.98
CA ARG A 357 9.37 -33.19 -6.10
C ARG A 357 8.80 -32.69 -4.78
N THR A 358 9.25 -33.26 -3.67
CA THR A 358 8.84 -32.87 -2.31
C THR A 358 9.80 -31.84 -1.72
N ARG A 359 9.24 -30.75 -1.17
CA ARG A 359 9.97 -29.72 -0.42
C ARG A 359 9.25 -29.37 0.87
N GLU A 360 9.99 -28.94 1.89
CA GLU A 360 9.41 -28.38 3.11
C GLU A 360 9.17 -26.87 2.93
N VAL A 361 7.96 -26.43 3.26
CA VAL A 361 7.58 -25.02 3.24
C VAL A 361 6.91 -24.62 4.55
N CYS A 362 7.02 -23.35 4.92
CA CYS A 362 6.36 -22.82 6.11
C CYS A 362 4.85 -22.74 5.88
N LYS A 363 4.04 -23.42 6.71
CA LYS A 363 2.56 -23.41 6.58
C LYS A 363 1.96 -22.00 6.67
N TYR A 364 2.56 -21.14 7.49
CA TYR A 364 2.12 -19.77 7.75
C TYR A 364 2.35 -18.82 6.57
N LYS A 365 3.12 -19.24 5.56
CA LYS A 365 3.31 -18.50 4.32
C LYS A 365 2.31 -18.88 3.24
N ARG A 366 1.72 -20.08 3.30
CA ARG A 366 0.84 -20.58 2.25
C ARG A 366 -0.51 -19.88 2.27
N GLY A 367 -0.97 -19.32 1.16
CA GLY A 367 -2.20 -18.53 1.10
C GLY A 367 -2.21 -17.36 2.08
N PHE A 368 -1.05 -16.78 2.36
CA PHE A 368 -0.91 -15.67 3.31
C PHE A 368 -1.76 -14.48 2.90
N TYR A 369 -1.73 -14.09 1.63
CA TYR A 369 -2.47 -12.93 1.15
C TYR A 369 -3.98 -13.17 1.08
N ASP A 370 -4.41 -14.43 1.00
CA ASP A 370 -5.83 -14.78 0.99
C ASP A 370 -6.46 -14.59 2.37
N ARG A 371 -5.69 -14.84 3.45
CA ARG A 371 -6.13 -14.68 4.85
C ARG A 371 -5.75 -13.33 5.46
N LEU A 372 -4.89 -12.55 4.78
CA LEU A 372 -4.43 -11.24 5.25
C LEU A 372 -5.57 -10.24 5.53
N PRO A 373 -6.63 -10.12 4.71
CA PRO A 373 -7.67 -9.10 4.94
C PRO A 373 -8.38 -9.23 6.30
N ASP A 374 -8.66 -10.45 6.76
CA ASP A 374 -9.35 -10.68 8.04
C ASP A 374 -8.41 -10.45 9.23
N ALA A 375 -7.16 -10.90 9.10
CA ALA A 375 -6.11 -10.63 10.09
C ALA A 375 -5.81 -9.13 10.19
N LEU A 376 -5.80 -8.41 9.06
CA LEU A 376 -5.60 -6.97 9.00
C LEU A 376 -6.71 -6.23 9.73
N ASN A 377 -7.97 -6.61 9.50
CA ASN A 377 -9.11 -6.03 10.20
C ASN A 377 -9.04 -6.26 11.72
N THR A 378 -8.81 -7.51 12.13
CA THR A 378 -8.70 -7.87 13.55
C THR A 378 -7.54 -7.15 14.22
N SER A 379 -6.38 -7.11 13.56
CA SER A 379 -5.20 -6.41 14.07
C SER A 379 -5.47 -4.92 14.24
N PHE A 380 -6.13 -4.29 13.27
CA PHE A 380 -6.43 -2.86 13.33
C PHE A 380 -7.50 -2.52 14.36
N ASP A 381 -8.28 -3.47 14.86
CA ASP A 381 -9.21 -3.20 15.97
C ASP A 381 -8.50 -3.10 17.33
N GLU A 382 -7.28 -3.65 17.44
CA GLU A 382 -6.45 -3.56 18.64
C GLU A 382 -5.94 -2.14 18.91
N THR A 383 -5.88 -1.75 20.19
CA THR A 383 -5.21 -0.49 20.62
C THR A 383 -3.72 -0.69 20.81
N ASN A 384 -3.31 -1.83 21.38
CA ASN A 384 -1.91 -2.15 21.63
C ASN A 384 -1.61 -3.53 21.07
N LEU A 385 -0.98 -3.56 19.89
CA LEU A 385 -0.52 -4.77 19.25
C LEU A 385 0.94 -5.01 19.61
N ASP A 386 1.13 -5.55 20.81
CA ASP A 386 2.42 -6.03 21.28
C ASP A 386 2.79 -7.38 20.64
N LYS A 387 3.98 -7.89 21.00
CA LYS A 387 4.44 -9.18 20.47
C LYS A 387 3.50 -10.33 20.84
N SER A 388 2.96 -10.37 22.05
CA SER A 388 2.11 -11.49 22.49
C SER A 388 0.82 -11.51 21.67
N ARG A 389 0.14 -10.36 21.60
CA ARG A 389 -1.12 -10.24 20.87
C ARG A 389 -0.95 -10.46 19.37
N LEU A 390 0.15 -9.99 18.79
CA LEU A 390 0.50 -10.28 17.40
C LEU A 390 0.63 -11.77 17.12
N LEU A 391 1.27 -12.53 18.03
CA LEU A 391 1.43 -13.98 17.87
C LEU A 391 0.08 -14.69 17.96
N GLU A 392 -0.82 -14.27 18.86
CA GLU A 392 -2.17 -14.82 18.95
C GLU A 392 -2.95 -14.63 17.65
N ILE A 393 -3.03 -13.39 17.15
CA ILE A 393 -3.72 -13.08 15.89
C ILE A 393 -3.09 -13.86 14.72
N ALA A 394 -1.77 -13.90 14.65
CA ALA A 394 -1.09 -14.64 13.59
C ALA A 394 -1.37 -16.15 13.65
N GLU A 395 -1.51 -16.74 14.84
CA GLU A 395 -1.90 -18.14 14.97
C GLU A 395 -3.38 -18.33 14.58
N ASP A 396 -4.29 -17.46 15.01
CA ASP A 396 -5.72 -17.53 14.69
C ASP A 396 -5.98 -17.53 13.18
N PHE A 397 -5.27 -16.66 12.45
CA PHE A 397 -5.38 -16.57 10.98
C PHE A 397 -4.36 -17.44 10.23
N GLN A 398 -3.55 -18.23 10.95
CA GLN A 398 -2.46 -19.05 10.38
C GLN A 398 -1.55 -18.25 9.43
N LEU A 399 -1.11 -17.06 9.84
CA LEU A 399 -0.22 -16.16 9.10
C LEU A 399 1.18 -16.10 9.71
N CYS A 400 2.16 -15.69 8.91
CA CYS A 400 3.50 -15.42 9.41
C CYS A 400 3.47 -14.14 10.28
N PRO A 401 3.71 -14.22 11.61
CA PRO A 401 3.59 -13.06 12.49
C PRO A 401 4.59 -11.95 12.15
N PHE A 402 5.79 -12.31 11.69
CA PHE A 402 6.82 -11.35 11.30
C PHE A 402 6.40 -10.53 10.06
N SER A 403 5.89 -11.18 9.03
CA SER A 403 5.46 -10.46 7.83
C SER A 403 4.15 -9.71 8.05
N LEU A 404 3.26 -10.23 8.90
CA LEU A 404 2.07 -9.52 9.33
C LEU A 404 2.43 -8.20 10.02
N SER A 405 3.37 -8.20 10.97
CA SER A 405 3.77 -6.95 11.65
C SER A 405 4.34 -5.91 10.68
N LEU A 406 5.16 -6.32 9.70
CA LEU A 406 5.68 -5.40 8.69
C LEU A 406 4.57 -4.77 7.83
N ILE A 407 3.55 -5.54 7.45
CA ILE A 407 2.42 -5.02 6.66
C ILE A 407 1.57 -4.05 7.50
N LEU A 408 1.39 -4.35 8.79
CA LEU A 408 0.59 -3.54 9.70
C LEU A 408 1.20 -2.17 9.99
N THR A 409 2.52 -2.00 9.81
CA THR A 409 3.21 -0.72 10.08
C THR A 409 2.54 0.49 9.44
N LYS A 410 1.97 0.36 8.24
CA LYS A 410 1.33 1.47 7.50
C LYS A 410 0.03 1.96 8.14
N TRP A 411 -0.55 1.18 9.03
CA TRP A 411 -1.91 1.37 9.54
C TRP A 411 -1.97 1.72 11.03
N PHE A 412 -0.84 1.73 11.74
CA PHE A 412 -0.78 2.06 13.17
C PHE A 412 -0.22 3.46 13.39
N ASP A 413 -0.70 4.16 14.44
CA ASP A 413 -0.28 5.52 14.75
C ASP A 413 1.10 5.57 15.40
N LEU A 414 1.42 4.58 16.23
CA LEU A 414 2.71 4.43 16.90
C LEU A 414 3.36 3.11 16.49
N VAL A 415 4.50 3.18 15.80
CA VAL A 415 5.30 1.99 15.49
C VAL A 415 6.58 2.01 16.32
N VAL A 416 6.75 1.00 17.18
CA VAL A 416 7.93 0.84 18.03
C VAL A 416 8.81 -0.27 17.46
N LEU A 417 10.05 0.05 17.11
CA LEU A 417 10.95 -0.90 16.43
C LEU A 417 12.40 -0.77 16.90
N ASP A 418 13.23 -1.73 16.52
CA ASP A 418 14.68 -1.64 16.71
C ASP A 418 15.30 -0.68 15.69
N VAL A 419 16.34 0.05 16.07
CA VAL A 419 17.06 0.97 15.17
C VAL A 419 17.56 0.28 13.90
N ASN A 420 17.86 -1.02 13.96
CA ASN A 420 18.32 -1.77 12.80
C ASN A 420 17.26 -1.87 11.69
N TYR A 421 15.95 -1.80 12.00
CA TYR A 421 14.89 -1.77 10.97
C TYR A 421 14.85 -0.45 10.18
N ILE A 422 15.57 0.58 10.62
CA ILE A 422 15.67 1.86 9.89
C ILE A 422 16.99 1.95 9.12
N PHE A 423 18.07 1.40 9.67
CA PHE A 423 19.43 1.64 9.15
C PHE A 423 20.07 0.45 8.46
N ASP A 424 19.51 -0.76 8.56
CA ASP A 424 20.00 -1.92 7.82
C ASP A 424 19.37 -1.93 6.41
N PRO A 425 20.15 -1.78 5.32
CA PRO A 425 19.61 -1.80 3.96
C PRO A 425 19.09 -3.17 3.51
N LEU A 426 19.29 -4.23 4.33
CA LEU A 426 18.87 -5.60 4.04
C LEU A 426 17.58 -6.01 4.77
N ILE A 427 17.04 -5.16 5.64
CA ILE A 427 15.78 -5.35 6.37
C ILE A 427 14.78 -4.29 5.90
#